data_AF-A0A916EI15-F1
#
_entry.id   AF-A0A916EI15-F1
#
_cell.length_a   1.000
_cell.length_b   1.000
_cell.length_c   1.000
_cell.angle_alpha   90.00
_cell.angle_beta   90.00
_cell.angle_gamma   90.00
#
_symmetry.space_group_name_H-M   'P 1'
#
loop_
_entity.id
_entity.type
_entity.pdbx_description
1 polymer ?
#
loop_
_entity_poly.entity_id
_entity_poly.type
_entity_poly.pdbx_seq_one_letter_code
_entity_poly.pdbx_strand_id
1 'polypeptide(L)'
;MPGETEIQDSEDAKKWIDWIEEAIVKEYFRYYEYKNFILKSFIDLSEATIKEVVHELKLHRDVQHHPNIISFCGITKSESDDESHLKKYMLVMEFADGGSLRSYLKNYFTYLTWDDKYGLAYQLVGAVSFLHNEGIVHRDLHSGNGEQYDVALALQIVQGQREHIVPGTPEAYVKIYTDCWNDEPEERPTASKVLERLKAHECRYRSFGVDE
;
A
#
# COMPACT_ATOMS: atom_id res chain seq x y z
N MET A 1 -27.09 -18.46 -24.05
CA MET A 1 -26.94 -17.20 -24.79
C MET A 1 -26.04 -16.29 -23.96
N PRO A 2 -24.74 -16.19 -24.26
CA PRO A 2 -23.93 -15.04 -23.90
C PRO A 2 -24.13 -14.00 -25.02
N GLY A 3 -24.57 -12.78 -24.74
CA GLY A 3 -25.05 -11.94 -25.85
C GLY A 3 -25.08 -10.44 -25.70
N GLU A 4 -25.00 -9.87 -24.49
CA GLU A 4 -25.08 -8.40 -24.35
C GLU A 4 -24.07 -7.85 -23.35
N THR A 5 -23.83 -8.56 -22.23
CA THR A 5 -22.83 -8.17 -21.22
C THR A 5 -21.38 -8.28 -21.71
N GLU A 6 -21.01 -9.38 -22.39
CA GLU A 6 -19.62 -9.58 -22.88
C GLU A 6 -19.18 -8.57 -23.97
N ILE A 7 -20.14 -8.05 -24.75
CA ILE A 7 -19.85 -7.13 -25.86
C ILE A 7 -19.58 -5.71 -25.33
N GLN A 8 -20.36 -5.26 -24.34
CA GLN A 8 -20.19 -3.95 -23.71
C GLN A 8 -18.87 -3.88 -22.92
N ASP A 9 -18.55 -4.94 -22.17
CA ASP A 9 -17.29 -5.06 -21.40
C ASP A 9 -16.05 -4.94 -22.32
N SER A 10 -16.15 -5.41 -23.57
CA SER A 10 -15.07 -5.33 -24.56
C SER A 10 -14.84 -3.92 -25.11
N GLU A 11 -15.88 -3.10 -25.23
CA GLU A 11 -15.80 -1.76 -25.82
C GLU A 11 -15.27 -0.72 -24.81
N ASP A 12 -15.68 -0.83 -23.54
CA ASP A 12 -15.19 0.04 -22.47
C ASP A 12 -13.72 -0.24 -22.13
N ALA A 13 -13.28 -1.51 -22.15
CA ALA A 13 -11.88 -1.87 -21.98
C ALA A 13 -10.97 -1.25 -23.07
N LYS A 14 -11.42 -1.25 -24.33
CA LYS A 14 -10.68 -0.64 -25.45
C LYS A 14 -10.46 0.85 -25.27
N LYS A 15 -11.49 1.57 -24.82
CA LYS A 15 -11.39 3.01 -24.53
C LYS A 15 -10.31 3.33 -23.50
N TRP A 16 -10.19 2.52 -22.45
CA TRP A 16 -9.15 2.69 -21.44
C TRP A 16 -7.76 2.32 -21.96
N ILE A 17 -7.66 1.29 -22.80
CA ILE A 17 -6.42 0.93 -23.49
C ILE A 17 -5.94 2.09 -24.36
N ASP A 18 -6.83 2.67 -25.16
CA ASP A 18 -6.51 3.82 -26.02
C ASP A 18 -6.05 5.02 -25.18
N TRP A 19 -6.68 5.26 -24.03
CA TRP A 19 -6.26 6.31 -23.11
C TRP A 19 -4.84 6.06 -22.55
N ILE A 20 -4.50 4.83 -22.17
CA ILE A 20 -3.16 4.47 -21.68
C ILE A 20 -2.12 4.69 -22.79
N GLU A 21 -2.40 4.21 -24.00
CA GLU A 21 -1.50 4.37 -25.16
C GLU A 21 -1.30 5.85 -25.51
N GLU A 22 -2.37 6.64 -25.51
CA GLU A 22 -2.30 8.08 -25.71
C GLU A 22 -1.47 8.77 -24.61
N ALA A 23 -1.64 8.36 -23.35
CA ALA A 23 -0.88 8.91 -22.22
C ALA A 23 0.63 8.58 -22.33
N ILE A 24 0.98 7.40 -22.84
CA ILE A 24 2.38 7.04 -23.14
C ILE A 24 2.94 7.92 -24.26
N VAL A 25 2.20 8.09 -25.36
CA VAL A 25 2.61 8.95 -26.50
C VAL A 25 2.76 10.41 -26.08
N LYS A 26 1.92 10.89 -25.15
CA LYS A 26 1.98 12.25 -24.60
C LYS A 26 3.02 12.42 -23.48
N GLU A 27 3.82 11.39 -23.20
CA GLU A 27 4.85 11.38 -22.14
C GLU A 27 4.29 11.71 -20.74
N TYR A 28 3.01 11.40 -20.49
CA TYR A 28 2.45 11.52 -19.14
C TYR A 28 3.05 10.49 -18.18
N PHE A 29 3.55 9.38 -18.73
CA PHE A 29 4.24 8.32 -17.99
C PHE A 29 5.52 7.91 -18.73
N ARG A 30 6.57 7.58 -17.99
CA ARG A 30 7.78 6.98 -18.58
C ARG A 30 7.48 5.52 -18.94
N TYR A 31 7.90 5.12 -20.14
CA TYR A 31 7.87 3.73 -20.59
C TYR A 31 9.27 3.12 -20.43
N TYR A 32 9.35 1.91 -19.87
CA TYR A 32 10.62 1.21 -19.67
C TYR A 32 10.64 -0.12 -20.45
N GLU A 33 11.74 -0.34 -21.19
CA GLU A 33 12.09 -1.65 -21.72
C GLU A 33 12.59 -2.55 -20.58
N TYR A 34 12.18 -3.82 -20.60
CA TYR A 34 12.39 -4.81 -19.54
C TYR A 34 13.85 -4.86 -19.04
N LYS A 35 14.16 -4.28 -17.87
CA LYS A 35 15.38 -4.50 -17.06
C LYS A 35 15.29 -3.80 -15.67
N ASN A 36 15.53 -4.57 -14.60
CA ASN A 36 15.83 -4.13 -13.22
C ASN A 36 14.75 -3.39 -12.39
N PHE A 37 13.45 -3.63 -12.60
CA PHE A 37 12.39 -3.02 -11.79
C PHE A 37 11.49 -4.04 -11.09
N ILE A 38 10.83 -3.65 -9.99
CA ILE A 38 9.67 -4.38 -9.46
C ILE A 38 8.49 -4.12 -10.38
N LEU A 39 7.86 -5.19 -10.85
CA LEU A 39 6.68 -5.14 -11.68
C LEU A 39 5.47 -5.56 -10.84
N LYS A 40 4.50 -4.65 -10.68
CA LYS A 40 3.16 -5.03 -10.20
C LYS A 40 2.36 -5.45 -11.42
N SER A 41 2.17 -6.76 -11.57
CA SER A 41 1.36 -7.33 -12.65
C SER A 41 -0.08 -7.50 -12.20
N PHE A 42 -1.00 -7.09 -13.07
CA PHE A 42 -2.43 -7.36 -12.90
C PHE A 42 -2.78 -8.62 -13.69
N ILE A 43 -3.45 -9.58 -13.04
CA ILE A 43 -3.54 -10.97 -13.52
C ILE A 43 -4.67 -11.14 -14.56
N ASP A 44 -5.57 -10.17 -14.68
CA ASP A 44 -6.72 -10.21 -15.61
C ASP A 44 -6.92 -8.83 -16.27
N LEU A 45 -7.42 -8.77 -17.50
CA LEU A 45 -7.78 -7.53 -18.21
C LEU A 45 -9.30 -7.29 -18.23
N SER A 46 -10.00 -7.83 -17.22
CA SER A 46 -11.37 -7.41 -16.93
C SER A 46 -11.47 -5.89 -16.85
N GLU A 47 -12.63 -5.34 -17.20
CA GLU A 47 -12.91 -3.90 -17.08
C GLU A 47 -12.63 -3.38 -15.65
N ALA A 48 -12.91 -4.21 -14.64
CA ALA A 48 -12.60 -3.92 -13.24
C ALA A 48 -11.09 -3.77 -13.01
N THR A 49 -10.27 -4.67 -13.56
CA THR A 49 -8.82 -4.59 -13.41
C THR A 49 -8.23 -3.36 -14.09
N ILE A 50 -8.74 -3.01 -15.28
CA ILE A 50 -8.27 -1.81 -15.98
C ILE A 50 -8.66 -0.54 -15.22
N LYS A 51 -9.87 -0.50 -14.63
CA LYS A 51 -10.29 0.59 -13.73
C LYS A 51 -9.38 0.69 -12.50
N GLU A 52 -8.96 -0.42 -11.91
CA GLU A 52 -7.99 -0.45 -10.80
C GLU A 52 -6.63 0.09 -11.22
N VAL A 53 -6.10 -0.32 -12.37
CA VAL A 53 -4.84 0.20 -12.94
C VAL A 53 -4.93 1.72 -13.15
N VAL A 54 -6.00 2.19 -13.80
CA VAL A 54 -6.21 3.62 -14.05
C VAL A 54 -6.37 4.40 -12.73
N HIS A 55 -7.03 3.81 -11.73
CA HIS A 55 -7.17 4.40 -10.41
C HIS A 55 -5.80 4.54 -9.72
N GLU A 56 -5.01 3.47 -9.69
CA GLU A 56 -3.65 3.46 -9.13
C GLU A 56 -2.73 4.45 -9.84
N LEU A 57 -2.81 4.55 -11.17
CA LEU A 57 -2.04 5.52 -11.96
C LEU A 57 -2.39 6.96 -11.61
N LYS A 58 -3.66 7.27 -11.39
CA LYS A 58 -4.11 8.60 -10.97
C LYS A 58 -3.60 8.94 -9.58
N LEU A 59 -3.72 7.99 -8.63
CA LEU A 59 -3.21 8.17 -7.26
C LEU A 59 -1.70 8.45 -7.26
N HIS A 60 -0.92 7.66 -7.99
CA HIS A 60 0.54 7.83 -8.05
C HIS A 60 0.99 9.08 -8.82
N ARG A 61 0.17 9.61 -9.74
CA ARG A 61 0.45 10.89 -10.41
C ARG A 61 0.26 12.08 -9.46
N ASP A 62 -0.73 12.00 -8.58
CA ASP A 62 -1.13 13.11 -7.72
C ASP A 62 -0.29 13.13 -6.40
N VAL A 63 0.33 12.01 -6.02
CA VAL A 63 1.28 11.92 -4.90
C VAL A 63 2.64 12.52 -5.29
N GLN A 64 2.99 13.68 -4.72
CA GLN A 64 4.37 14.18 -4.75
C GLN A 64 5.29 13.25 -3.92
N HIS A 65 6.55 13.09 -4.34
CA HIS A 65 7.50 12.12 -3.76
C HIS A 65 7.59 12.22 -2.22
N HIS A 66 7.33 11.11 -1.53
CA HIS A 66 7.49 10.97 -0.08
C HIS A 66 8.46 9.82 0.21
N PRO A 67 9.46 10.00 1.10
CA PRO A 67 10.54 9.01 1.31
C PRO A 67 10.08 7.65 1.87
N ASN A 68 8.84 7.55 2.35
CA ASN A 68 8.25 6.32 2.87
C ASN A 68 7.09 5.79 2.00
N ILE A 69 6.95 6.28 0.76
CA ILE A 69 6.00 5.75 -0.24
C ILE A 69 6.81 5.30 -1.45
N ILE A 70 6.62 4.05 -1.86
CA ILE A 70 7.30 3.49 -3.04
C ILE A 70 6.98 4.35 -4.26
N SER A 71 8.02 4.83 -4.94
CA SER A 71 7.85 5.70 -6.08
C SER A 71 7.33 4.92 -7.29
N PHE A 72 6.31 5.47 -7.95
CA PHE A 72 5.90 5.01 -9.27
C PHE A 72 6.86 5.56 -10.32
N CYS A 73 7.51 4.65 -11.05
CA CYS A 73 8.48 5.01 -12.07
C CYS A 73 7.83 5.16 -13.45
N GLY A 74 6.82 4.33 -13.77
CA GLY A 74 6.16 4.32 -15.07
C GLY A 74 5.42 3.02 -15.40
N ILE A 75 5.15 2.77 -16.68
CA ILE A 75 4.37 1.60 -17.16
C ILE A 75 5.24 0.78 -18.11
N THR A 76 5.05 -0.53 -18.12
CA THR A 76 5.56 -1.43 -19.16
C THR A 76 4.46 -2.40 -19.61
N LYS A 77 4.70 -3.11 -20.72
CA LYS A 77 3.78 -4.11 -21.26
C LYS A 77 4.51 -5.44 -21.47
N SER A 78 3.81 -6.55 -21.22
CA SER A 78 4.27 -7.86 -21.69
C SER A 78 3.79 -8.05 -23.12
N GLU A 79 4.70 -8.42 -24.01
CA GLU A 79 4.33 -8.99 -25.30
C GLU A 79 3.97 -10.46 -25.05
N SER A 80 2.70 -10.83 -25.24
CA SER A 80 2.30 -12.23 -25.32
C SER A 80 2.24 -12.62 -26.79
N ASP A 81 2.93 -13.70 -27.18
CA ASP A 81 2.97 -14.22 -28.55
C ASP A 81 1.64 -14.88 -29.01
N ASP A 82 0.63 -14.93 -28.14
CA ASP A 82 -0.68 -15.49 -28.47
C ASP A 82 -1.59 -14.45 -29.15
N GLU A 83 -2.27 -14.88 -30.22
CA GLU A 83 -3.20 -14.11 -31.07
C GLU A 83 -4.39 -13.47 -30.31
N SER A 84 -4.49 -13.63 -28.99
CA SER A 84 -5.38 -12.81 -28.18
C SER A 84 -4.76 -11.41 -28.03
N HIS A 85 -5.39 -10.39 -28.59
CA HIS A 85 -4.97 -8.98 -28.56
C HIS A 85 -4.85 -8.32 -27.16
N LEU A 86 -4.73 -9.10 -26.09
CA LEU A 86 -4.77 -8.67 -24.70
C LEU A 86 -3.39 -8.19 -24.23
N LYS A 87 -3.12 -6.89 -24.41
CA LYS A 87 -1.92 -6.22 -23.90
C LYS A 87 -1.92 -6.26 -22.37
N LYS A 88 -1.00 -7.03 -21.77
CA LYS A 88 -0.82 -7.06 -20.32
C LYS A 88 0.04 -5.89 -19.86
N TYR A 89 -0.60 -4.88 -19.26
CA TYR A 89 0.10 -3.75 -18.64
C TYR A 89 0.62 -4.10 -17.24
N MET A 90 1.79 -3.55 -16.91
CA MET A 90 2.43 -3.69 -15.60
C MET A 90 2.95 -2.33 -15.13
N LEU A 91 2.85 -2.08 -13.83
CA LEU A 91 3.41 -0.87 -13.22
C LEU A 91 4.87 -1.11 -12.86
N VAL A 92 5.71 -0.16 -13.22
CA VAL A 92 7.14 -0.10 -12.89
C VAL A 92 7.28 0.73 -11.62
N MET A 93 7.74 0.11 -10.54
CA MET A 93 7.88 0.74 -9.24
C MET A 93 9.34 0.75 -8.77
N GLU A 94 9.67 1.65 -7.86
CA GLU A 94 10.94 1.67 -7.13
C GLU A 94 11.23 0.30 -6.49
N PHE A 95 12.48 -0.14 -6.58
CA PHE A 95 12.91 -1.43 -6.02
C PHE A 95 13.18 -1.29 -4.51
N ALA A 96 12.45 -2.07 -3.71
CA ALA A 96 12.69 -2.23 -2.28
C ALA A 96 13.37 -3.58 -2.02
N ASP A 97 14.65 -3.55 -1.65
CA ASP A 97 15.49 -4.73 -1.45
C ASP A 97 15.20 -5.49 -0.12
N GLY A 98 14.50 -4.85 0.81
CA GLY A 98 14.12 -5.41 2.11
C GLY A 98 12.92 -6.39 2.10
N GLY A 99 12.26 -6.58 0.95
CA GLY A 99 11.04 -7.38 0.85
C GLY A 99 9.84 -6.75 1.54
N SER A 100 8.79 -7.54 1.82
CA SER A 100 7.59 -7.05 2.53
C SER A 100 7.86 -6.84 4.02
N LEU A 101 7.12 -5.90 4.65
CA LEU A 101 7.18 -5.68 6.10
C LEU A 101 6.90 -6.97 6.88
N ARG A 102 5.96 -7.79 6.41
CA ARG A 102 5.64 -9.10 7.00
C ARG A 102 6.84 -10.03 6.98
N SER A 103 7.51 -10.16 5.83
CA SER A 103 8.71 -10.99 5.68
C SER A 103 9.84 -10.47 6.57
N TYR A 104 10.03 -9.16 6.61
CA TYR A 104 11.02 -8.51 7.44
C TYR A 104 10.77 -8.79 8.92
N LEU A 105 9.57 -8.50 9.43
CA LEU A 105 9.20 -8.75 10.83
C LEU A 105 9.29 -10.24 11.17
N LYS A 106 8.84 -11.15 10.30
CA LYS A 106 8.97 -12.60 10.54
C LYS A 106 10.41 -13.04 10.82
N ASN A 107 11.39 -12.43 10.15
CA ASN A 107 12.80 -12.80 10.28
C ASN A 107 13.53 -12.01 11.38
N TYR A 108 13.14 -10.76 11.61
CA TYR A 108 13.91 -9.83 12.43
C TYR A 108 13.24 -9.39 13.74
N PHE A 109 11.98 -9.75 14.00
CA PHE A 109 11.20 -9.22 15.14
C PHE A 109 11.90 -9.35 16.50
N THR A 110 12.63 -10.44 16.74
CA THR A 110 13.36 -10.69 17.99
C THR A 110 14.64 -9.87 18.13
N TYR A 111 15.19 -9.37 17.02
CA TYR A 111 16.40 -8.54 16.99
C TYR A 111 16.09 -7.04 17.04
N LEU A 112 14.86 -6.65 16.69
CA LEU A 112 14.43 -5.26 16.73
C LEU A 112 14.26 -4.78 18.18
N THR A 113 14.95 -3.70 18.52
CA THR A 113 14.72 -2.96 19.76
C THR A 113 13.37 -2.25 19.71
N TRP A 114 12.92 -1.70 20.84
CA TRP A 114 11.72 -0.87 20.84
C TRP A 114 11.91 0.40 20.00
N ASP A 115 13.09 1.01 20.03
CA ASP A 115 13.38 2.19 19.21
C ASP A 115 13.26 1.90 17.72
N ASP A 116 13.73 0.74 17.26
CA ASP A 116 13.54 0.30 15.87
C ASP A 116 12.05 0.16 15.52
N LYS A 117 11.26 -0.44 16.42
CA LYS A 117 9.81 -0.64 16.24
C LYS A 117 9.05 0.69 16.19
N TYR A 118 9.40 1.63 17.08
CA TYR A 118 8.85 3.00 17.02
C TYR A 118 9.25 3.71 15.73
N GLY A 119 10.49 3.54 15.26
CA GLY A 119 10.96 4.10 13.99
C GLY A 119 10.18 3.58 12.79
N LEU A 120 9.96 2.26 12.72
CA LEU A 120 9.12 1.64 11.68
C LEU A 120 7.68 2.18 11.74
N ALA A 121 7.08 2.23 12.92
CA ALA A 121 5.73 2.78 13.10
C ALA A 121 5.65 4.25 12.66
N TYR A 122 6.66 5.06 13.01
CA TYR A 122 6.73 6.47 12.64
C TYR A 122 6.78 6.66 11.12
N GLN A 123 7.60 5.88 10.42
CA GLN A 123 7.69 5.93 8.95
C GLN A 123 6.36 5.56 8.28
N LEU A 124 5.70 4.49 8.73
CA LEU A 124 4.42 4.04 8.19
C LEU A 124 3.32 5.07 8.42
N VAL A 125 3.20 5.57 9.65
CA VAL A 125 2.21 6.60 9.99
C VAL A 125 2.50 7.91 9.26
N GLY A 126 3.77 8.25 9.03
CA GLY A 126 4.18 9.40 8.23
C GLY A 126 3.66 9.31 6.80
N ALA A 127 3.83 8.16 6.14
CA ALA A 127 3.28 7.92 4.82
C ALA A 127 1.75 8.02 4.78
N VAL A 128 1.05 7.40 5.75
CA VAL A 128 -0.41 7.47 5.83
C VAL A 128 -0.89 8.91 6.10
N SER A 129 -0.21 9.64 6.97
CA SER A 129 -0.52 11.05 7.25
C SER A 129 -0.34 11.91 6.01
N PHE A 130 0.69 11.66 5.21
CA PHE A 130 0.90 12.35 3.94
C PHE A 130 -0.25 12.08 2.97
N LEU A 131 -0.62 10.80 2.75
CA LEU A 131 -1.74 10.43 1.87
C LEU A 131 -3.05 11.11 2.29
N HIS A 132 -3.37 11.09 3.59
CA HIS A 132 -4.59 11.70 4.10
C HIS A 132 -4.61 13.22 3.91
N ASN A 133 -3.47 13.90 4.03
CA ASN A 133 -3.37 15.34 3.76
C ASN A 133 -3.62 15.68 2.28
N GLU A 134 -3.26 14.77 1.37
CA GLU A 134 -3.57 14.87 -0.06
C GLU A 134 -5.01 14.39 -0.40
N GLY A 135 -5.83 14.05 0.61
CA GLY A 135 -7.19 13.56 0.42
C GLY A 135 -7.28 12.12 -0.12
N ILE A 136 -6.19 11.36 -0.03
CA ILE A 136 -6.09 9.97 -0.52
C ILE A 136 -6.28 9.00 0.65
N VAL A 137 -7.15 8.00 0.43
CA VAL A 137 -7.35 6.87 1.37
C VAL A 137 -6.74 5.61 0.75
N HIS A 138 -5.79 4.98 1.43
CA HIS A 138 -5.06 3.81 0.90
C HIS A 138 -5.96 2.58 0.64
N ARG A 139 -6.99 2.36 1.48
CA ARG A 139 -8.00 1.28 1.41
C ARG A 139 -7.50 -0.16 1.59
N ASP A 140 -6.24 -0.45 1.26
CA ASP A 140 -5.66 -1.79 1.38
C ASP A 140 -4.33 -1.76 2.15
N LEU A 141 -4.32 -1.12 3.33
CA LEU A 141 -3.10 -0.98 4.12
C LEU A 141 -2.86 -2.26 4.93
N HIS A 142 -1.84 -3.04 4.56
CA HIS A 142 -1.47 -4.26 5.26
C HIS A 142 0.05 -4.55 5.18
N SER A 143 0.56 -5.49 5.98
CA SER A 143 1.99 -5.76 6.13
C SER A 143 2.63 -6.59 5.00
N GLY A 144 1.84 -7.09 4.03
CA GLY A 144 2.35 -7.80 2.86
C GLY A 144 1.33 -8.74 2.18
N ASN A 145 1.55 -9.03 0.90
CA ASN A 145 0.65 -9.85 0.07
C ASN A 145 0.88 -11.35 0.37
N GLY A 146 -0.14 -12.07 0.85
CA GLY A 146 -0.01 -13.52 1.03
C GLY A 146 -1.12 -14.23 1.78
N GLU A 147 -1.99 -13.52 2.49
CA GLU A 147 -3.24 -14.08 3.03
C GLU A 147 -4.39 -13.25 2.51
N GLN A 148 -5.29 -13.90 1.74
CA GLN A 148 -6.59 -13.30 1.49
C GLN A 148 -7.30 -13.23 2.84
N TYR A 149 -7.61 -12.01 3.27
CA TYR A 149 -8.53 -11.80 4.36
C TYR A 149 -9.89 -12.37 3.95
N ASP A 150 -10.32 -13.45 4.58
CA ASP A 150 -11.61 -14.05 4.27
C ASP A 150 -12.75 -13.30 5.00
N VAL A 151 -13.98 -13.56 4.57
CA VAL A 151 -15.17 -12.95 5.18
C VAL A 151 -15.32 -13.36 6.65
N ALA A 152 -14.81 -14.53 7.05
CA ALA A 152 -14.88 -14.97 8.44
C ALA A 152 -14.03 -14.09 9.36
N LEU A 153 -12.81 -13.74 8.94
CA LEU A 153 -11.95 -12.82 9.68
C LEU A 153 -12.57 -11.42 9.75
N ALA A 154 -13.16 -10.92 8.66
CA ALA A 154 -13.88 -9.65 8.67
C ALA A 154 -15.05 -9.66 9.67
N LEU A 155 -15.83 -10.75 9.72
CA LEU A 155 -16.91 -10.93 10.70
C LEU A 155 -16.39 -10.94 12.14
N GLN A 156 -15.27 -11.62 12.39
CA GLN A 156 -14.70 -11.65 13.74
C GLN A 156 -14.18 -10.28 14.20
N ILE A 157 -13.56 -9.50 13.31
CA ILE A 157 -13.13 -8.12 13.61
C ILE A 157 -14.34 -7.24 13.92
N VAL A 158 -15.43 -7.37 13.16
CA VAL A 158 -16.71 -6.67 13.41
C VAL A 158 -17.33 -7.10 14.73
N GLN A 159 -17.13 -8.34 15.15
CA GLN A 159 -17.55 -8.85 16.47
C GLN A 159 -16.61 -8.43 17.62
N GLY A 160 -15.64 -7.54 17.34
CA GLY A 160 -14.74 -7.01 18.35
C GLY A 160 -13.48 -7.84 18.58
N GLN A 161 -13.17 -8.83 17.73
CA GLN A 161 -11.88 -9.50 17.81
C GLN A 161 -10.75 -8.48 17.59
N ARG A 162 -9.78 -8.49 18.51
CA ARG A 162 -8.56 -7.68 18.49
C ARG A 162 -7.37 -8.53 18.91
N GLU A 163 -6.17 -8.08 18.60
CA GLU A 163 -4.95 -8.80 18.95
C GLU A 163 -4.74 -8.83 20.47
N HIS A 164 -4.14 -9.91 20.97
CA HIS A 164 -3.69 -9.99 22.36
C HIS A 164 -2.42 -9.16 22.55
N ILE A 165 -2.34 -8.42 23.66
CA ILE A 165 -1.14 -7.64 24.00
C ILE A 165 0.06 -8.58 24.11
N VAL A 166 1.09 -8.32 23.31
CA VAL A 166 2.34 -9.08 23.35
C VAL A 166 3.12 -8.72 24.63
N PRO A 167 3.51 -9.69 25.46
CA PRO A 167 4.28 -9.42 26.67
C PRO A 167 5.56 -8.62 26.39
N GLY A 168 5.83 -7.62 27.24
CA GLY A 168 6.98 -6.72 27.07
C GLY A 168 6.74 -5.54 26.13
N THR A 169 5.51 -5.35 25.63
CA THR A 169 5.12 -4.14 24.87
C THR A 169 4.98 -2.93 25.79
N PRO A 170 5.65 -1.79 25.50
CA PRO A 170 5.49 -0.55 26.26
C PRO A 170 4.03 -0.12 26.30
N GLU A 171 3.54 0.22 27.49
CA GLU A 171 2.14 0.64 27.69
C GLU A 171 1.73 1.82 26.80
N ALA A 172 2.66 2.74 26.56
CA ALA A 172 2.45 3.86 25.65
C ALA A 172 2.20 3.40 24.21
N TYR A 173 2.94 2.39 23.74
CA TYR A 173 2.74 1.80 22.41
C TYR A 173 1.41 1.06 22.34
N VAL A 174 1.07 0.30 23.39
CA VAL A 174 -0.25 -0.36 23.52
C VAL A 174 -1.36 0.66 23.33
N LYS A 175 -1.30 1.76 24.08
CA LYS A 175 -2.31 2.81 24.01
C LYS A 175 -2.45 3.39 22.59
N ILE A 176 -1.35 3.59 21.88
CA ILE A 176 -1.38 4.13 20.52
C ILE A 176 -2.18 3.22 19.59
N TYR A 177 -1.85 1.93 19.49
CA TYR A 177 -2.55 1.05 18.56
C TYR A 177 -3.97 0.72 19.04
N THR A 178 -4.21 0.71 20.35
CA THR A 178 -5.57 0.48 20.85
C THR A 178 -6.53 1.64 20.57
N ASP A 179 -6.03 2.88 20.59
CA ASP A 179 -6.84 4.03 20.20
C ASP A 179 -7.15 4.00 18.68
N CYS A 180 -6.21 3.51 17.86
CA CYS A 180 -6.39 3.40 16.40
C CYS A 180 -7.49 2.44 15.96
N TRP A 181 -7.79 1.40 16.74
CA TRP A 181 -8.80 0.39 16.40
C TRP A 181 -10.11 0.53 17.20
N ASN A 182 -10.38 1.73 17.73
CA ASN A 182 -11.62 2.06 18.43
C ASN A 182 -12.83 1.72 17.55
N ASP A 183 -13.88 1.15 18.15
CA ASP A 183 -15.08 0.76 17.42
C ASP A 183 -15.78 1.99 16.80
N GLU A 184 -15.74 3.13 17.50
CA GLU A 184 -16.26 4.41 17.01
C GLU A 184 -15.21 5.10 16.10
N PRO A 185 -15.49 5.28 14.79
CA PRO A 185 -14.52 5.86 13.86
C PRO A 185 -14.10 7.29 14.23
N GLU A 186 -15.01 8.08 14.77
CA GLU A 186 -14.76 9.48 15.18
C GLU A 186 -13.85 9.59 16.42
N GLU A 187 -13.77 8.52 17.21
CA GLU A 187 -12.91 8.44 18.38
C GLU A 187 -11.49 7.95 18.03
N ARG A 188 -11.27 7.49 16.79
CA ARG A 188 -9.94 7.10 16.33
C ARG A 188 -9.07 8.34 16.11
N PRO A 189 -7.81 8.33 16.54
CA PRO A 189 -6.91 9.43 16.29
C PRO A 189 -6.61 9.56 14.79
N THR A 190 -6.44 10.78 14.32
CA THR A 190 -5.92 11.03 12.97
C THR A 190 -4.48 10.51 12.85
N ALA A 191 -4.05 10.17 11.63
CA ALA A 191 -2.66 9.77 11.38
C ALA A 191 -1.66 10.82 11.88
N SER A 192 -1.96 12.11 11.67
CA SER A 192 -1.16 13.22 12.20
C SER A 192 -1.05 13.18 13.73
N LYS A 193 -2.15 12.85 14.44
CA LYS A 193 -2.13 12.74 15.90
C LYS A 193 -1.33 11.54 16.39
N VAL A 194 -1.40 10.42 15.68
CA VAL A 194 -0.57 9.24 15.97
C VAL A 194 0.91 9.57 15.78
N LEU A 195 1.26 10.27 14.71
CA LEU A 195 2.64 10.68 14.42
C LEU A 195 3.22 11.56 15.52
N GLU A 196 2.44 12.51 16.05
CA GLU A 196 2.84 13.34 17.20
C GLU A 196 3.14 12.49 18.45
N ARG A 197 2.28 11.49 18.73
CA ARG A 197 2.46 10.60 19.88
C ARG A 197 3.74 9.78 19.74
N LEU A 198 3.98 9.19 18.56
CA LEU A 198 5.19 8.42 18.28
C LEU A 198 6.45 9.28 18.44
N LYS A 199 6.45 10.51 17.92
CA LYS A 199 7.57 11.46 18.05
C LYS A 199 7.90 11.81 19.50
N ALA A 200 6.87 12.03 20.32
CA ALA A 200 7.05 12.35 21.73
C ALA A 200 7.75 11.23 22.51
N HIS A 201 7.62 9.97 22.06
CA HIS A 201 8.31 8.83 22.65
C HIS A 201 9.75 8.68 22.14
N GLU A 202 10.03 8.97 20.87
CA GLU A 202 11.40 9.00 20.33
C GLU A 202 12.30 9.97 21.11
N CYS A 203 11.79 11.15 21.48
CA CYS A 203 12.51 12.10 22.32
C CYS A 203 12.77 11.61 23.75
N ARG A 204 11.85 10.81 24.32
CA ARG A 204 11.99 10.32 25.70
C ARG A 204 13.07 9.25 25.82
N TYR A 205 13.14 8.29 24.89
CA TYR A 205 14.13 7.22 24.95
C TYR A 205 15.56 7.72 24.67
N ARG A 206 15.76 8.72 23.79
CA ARG A 206 17.08 9.36 23.59
C ARG A 206 17.61 10.08 24.83
N SER A 207 16.74 10.60 25.70
CA SER A 207 17.16 11.28 26.94
C SER A 207 17.46 10.34 28.11
N PHE A 208 17.16 9.04 28.01
CA PHE A 208 17.48 8.03 29.03
C PHE A 208 18.69 7.14 28.67
N GLY A 209 19.36 7.40 27.53
CA GLY A 209 20.53 6.66 27.06
C GLY A 209 21.88 7.31 27.39
N VAL A 210 22.06 7.83 28.60
CA VAL A 210 23.38 8.16 29.16
C VAL A 210 23.49 7.43 30.49
N ASP A 211 24.21 6.31 30.47
CA ASP A 211 25.15 5.85 31.50
C ASP A 211 25.45 4.35 31.28
N GLU A 212 26.54 4.06 30.56
CA GLU A 212 27.57 3.06 30.92
C GLU A 212 28.95 3.58 30.51
#